data_AF-A0A3D3EDK8-F1
#
_entry.id   AF-A0A3D3EDK8-F1
#
_cell.length_a   1.000
_cell.length_b   1.000
_cell.length_c   1.000
_cell.angle_alpha   90.00
_cell.angle_beta   90.00
_cell.angle_gamma   90.00
#
_symmetry.space_group_name_H-M   'P 1'
#
loop_
_entity.id
_entity.type
_entity.pdbx_description
1 polymer ?
#
loop_
_entity_poly.entity_id
_entity_poly.type
_entity_poly.pdbx_seq_one_letter_code
_entity_poly.pdbx_strand_id
1 'polypeptide(L)'
;ERTGRPLVVIGKDTRVSGYMVEAALVAGFTSIGMDCRLLGPMPTAGVSYLTQSLRADLGVMISASHNPFYDNGIKLFGPDGSKLADEIESGISTLAAGSIALSEPTELG
;
A
#
# COMPACT_ATOMS: atom_id res chain seq x y z
N GLU A 1 18.10 14.43 -4.49
CA GLU A 1 17.29 13.73 -3.48
C GLU A 1 15.94 14.43 -3.36
N ARG A 2 14.84 13.68 -3.23
CA ARG A 2 13.50 14.28 -3.06
C ARG A 2 13.38 14.86 -1.65
N THR A 3 13.04 16.14 -1.56
CA THR A 3 13.00 16.92 -0.30
C THR A 3 11.64 16.87 0.42
N GLY A 4 10.77 15.91 0.08
CA GLY A 4 9.43 15.77 0.67
C GLY A 4 9.20 14.38 1.26
N ARG A 5 8.22 14.27 2.18
CA ARG A 5 7.82 12.98 2.77
C ARG A 5 7.47 11.97 1.66
N PRO A 6 7.86 10.69 1.80
CA PRO A 6 7.46 9.68 0.84
C PRO A 6 5.94 9.58 0.77
N LEU A 7 5.41 9.46 -0.43
CA LEU A 7 3.98 9.48 -0.73
C LEU A 7 3.53 8.10 -1.18
N VAL A 8 2.46 7.60 -0.55
CA VAL A 8 1.72 6.42 -1.01
C VAL A 8 0.31 6.81 -1.46
N VAL A 9 -0.13 6.28 -2.60
CA VAL A 9 -1.51 6.35 -3.06
C VAL A 9 -2.20 5.01 -2.87
N ILE A 10 -3.39 4.99 -2.29
CA ILE A 10 -4.10 3.76 -1.92
C ILE A 10 -5.48 3.78 -2.58
N GLY A 11 -5.75 2.79 -3.44
CA GLY A 11 -7.05 2.52 -4.01
C GLY A 11 -7.55 1.13 -3.63
N LYS A 12 -8.85 0.91 -3.81
CA LYS A 12 -9.51 -0.37 -3.51
C LYS A 12 -10.62 -0.68 -4.49
N ASP A 13 -11.08 -1.93 -4.53
CA ASP A 13 -12.36 -2.25 -5.16
C ASP A 13 -13.53 -2.03 -4.18
N THR A 14 -14.70 -2.58 -4.47
CA THR A 14 -15.92 -2.37 -3.69
C THR A 14 -16.10 -3.35 -2.51
N ARG A 15 -15.12 -4.23 -2.23
CA ARG A 15 -15.20 -5.17 -1.10
C ARG A 15 -15.28 -4.43 0.22
N VAL A 16 -16.21 -4.86 1.09
CA VAL A 16 -16.35 -4.31 2.45
C VAL A 16 -15.08 -4.49 3.28
N SER A 17 -14.37 -5.61 3.10
CA SER A 17 -13.08 -5.88 3.77
C SER A 17 -11.99 -4.88 3.36
N GLY A 18 -12.14 -4.20 2.22
CA GLY A 18 -11.21 -3.19 1.74
C GLY A 18 -11.08 -1.98 2.68
N TYR A 19 -12.14 -1.60 3.39
CA TYR A 19 -12.08 -0.48 4.36
C TYR A 19 -11.21 -0.82 5.59
N MET A 20 -11.32 -2.06 6.08
CA MET A 20 -10.47 -2.52 7.18
C MET A 20 -9.00 -2.58 6.76
N VAL A 21 -8.72 -3.15 5.58
CA VAL A 21 -7.35 -3.27 5.05
C VAL A 21 -6.75 -1.89 4.74
N GLU A 22 -7.54 -0.96 4.19
CA GLU A 22 -7.12 0.42 3.92
C GLU A 22 -6.70 1.13 5.22
N ALA A 23 -7.48 1.02 6.29
CA ALA A 23 -7.15 1.61 7.59
C ALA A 23 -5.85 1.03 8.18
N ALA A 24 -5.65 -0.29 8.09
CA ALA A 24 -4.44 -0.95 8.56
C ALA A 24 -3.19 -0.51 7.77
N LEU A 25 -3.30 -0.40 6.45
CA LEU A 25 -2.22 0.09 5.59
C LEU A 25 -1.88 1.56 5.88
N VAL A 26 -2.89 2.42 6.06
CA VAL A 26 -2.67 3.82 6.45
C VAL A 26 -1.91 3.89 7.78
N ALA A 27 -2.31 3.10 8.78
CA ALA A 27 -1.62 3.06 10.06
C ALA A 27 -0.15 2.63 9.91
N GLY A 28 0.13 1.56 9.16
CA GLY A 28 1.50 1.08 8.94
C GLY A 28 2.39 2.03 8.14
N PHE A 29 1.85 2.75 7.15
CA PHE A 29 2.63 3.72 6.38
C PHE A 29 2.88 5.02 7.16
N THR A 30 1.87 5.50 7.89
CA THR A 30 2.02 6.71 8.70
C THR A 30 2.95 6.52 9.90
N SER A 31 3.05 5.30 10.46
CA SER A 31 3.99 5.02 11.55
C SER A 31 5.46 5.14 11.14
N ILE A 32 5.77 5.03 9.85
CA ILE A 32 7.12 5.23 9.29
C ILE A 32 7.27 6.59 8.58
N GLY A 33 6.32 7.52 8.77
CA GLY A 33 6.40 8.89 8.29
C GLY A 33 6.02 9.11 6.82
N MET A 34 5.31 8.17 6.19
CA MET A 34 4.78 8.37 4.84
C MET A 34 3.48 9.18 4.85
N ASP A 35 3.29 10.00 3.82
CA ASP A 35 2.01 10.65 3.53
C ASP A 35 1.11 9.70 2.73
N CYS A 36 -0.11 9.45 3.23
CA CYS A 36 -1.09 8.58 2.58
C CYS A 36 -2.15 9.39 1.83
N ARG A 37 -2.42 9.06 0.56
CA ARG A 37 -3.52 9.62 -0.24
C ARG A 37 -4.52 8.53 -0.63
N LEU A 38 -5.73 8.63 -0.10
CA LEU A 38 -6.82 7.69 -0.36
C LEU A 38 -7.55 8.08 -1.66
N LEU A 39 -7.64 7.13 -2.59
CA LEU A 39 -8.30 7.31 -3.88
C LEU A 39 -9.75 6.82 -3.87
N GLY A 40 -10.15 6.07 -2.83
CA GLY A 40 -11.44 5.39 -2.77
C GLY A 40 -11.53 4.22 -3.77
N PRO A 41 -12.77 3.84 -4.17
CA PRO A 41 -12.98 2.82 -5.19
C PRO A 41 -12.33 3.20 -6.52
N MET A 42 -11.42 2.36 -7.01
CA MET A 42 -10.59 2.64 -8.19
C MET A 42 -10.25 1.34 -8.93
N PRO A 43 -10.26 1.30 -10.27
CA PRO A 43 -9.70 0.18 -11.02
C PRO A 43 -8.19 0.04 -10.75
N THR A 44 -7.68 -1.18 -10.80
CA THR A 44 -6.24 -1.46 -10.61
C THR A 44 -5.35 -0.63 -11.54
N ALA A 45 -5.73 -0.48 -12.81
CA ALA A 45 -5.00 0.36 -13.77
C ALA A 45 -5.03 1.86 -13.40
N GLY A 46 -6.10 2.33 -12.74
CA GLY A 46 -6.20 3.70 -12.24
C GLY A 46 -5.19 3.98 -11.13
N VAL A 47 -4.99 3.04 -10.20
CA VAL A 47 -3.97 3.15 -9.15
C VAL A 47 -2.56 3.19 -9.76
N SER A 48 -2.25 2.27 -10.67
CA SER A 48 -0.96 2.24 -11.39
C SER A 48 -0.66 3.58 -12.09
N TYR A 49 -1.61 4.08 -12.87
CA TYR A 49 -1.48 5.36 -13.57
C TYR A 49 -1.32 6.54 -12.60
N LEU A 50 -2.15 6.62 -11.56
CA LEU A 50 -2.11 7.72 -10.59
C LEU A 50 -0.84 7.70 -9.73
N THR A 51 -0.24 6.54 -9.52
CA THR A 51 1.06 6.42 -8.83
C THR A 51 2.12 7.23 -9.59
N GLN A 52 2.22 7.01 -10.90
CA GLN A 52 3.16 7.74 -11.75
C GLN A 52 2.77 9.21 -11.93
N SER A 53 1.49 9.49 -12.24
CA SER A 53 0.99 10.85 -12.53
C SER A 53 1.13 11.80 -11.33
N LEU A 54 0.88 11.30 -10.12
CA LEU A 54 1.04 12.04 -8.87
C LEU A 54 2.46 12.01 -8.30
N ARG A 55 3.40 11.35 -8.99
CA ARG A 55 4.80 11.15 -8.55
C ARG A 55 4.89 10.51 -7.16
N ALA A 56 3.98 9.60 -6.87
CA ALA A 56 4.00 8.81 -5.65
C ALA A 56 5.18 7.82 -5.66
N ASP A 57 5.68 7.49 -4.47
CA ASP A 57 6.74 6.49 -4.32
C ASP A 57 6.17 5.07 -4.37
N LEU A 58 4.89 4.92 -4.01
CA LEU A 58 4.22 3.65 -3.93
C LEU A 58 2.74 3.79 -4.28
N GLY A 59 2.26 2.86 -5.10
CA GLY A 59 0.83 2.63 -5.33
C GLY A 59 0.38 1.36 -4.65
N VAL A 60 -0.79 1.38 -4.01
CA VAL A 60 -1.38 0.21 -3.37
C VAL A 60 -2.80 0.01 -3.87
N MET A 61 -3.09 -1.18 -4.40
CA MET A 61 -4.43 -1.59 -4.79
C MET A 61 -4.92 -2.73 -3.89
N ILE A 62 -6.04 -2.52 -3.23
CA ILE A 62 -6.71 -3.52 -2.38
C ILE A 62 -7.82 -4.20 -3.20
N SER A 63 -7.56 -5.42 -3.68
CA SER A 63 -8.54 -6.21 -4.45
C SER A 63 -8.05 -7.64 -4.67
N ALA A 64 -8.98 -8.58 -4.73
CA ALA A 64 -8.75 -9.94 -5.23
C ALA A 64 -9.21 -10.14 -6.69
N SER A 65 -9.30 -9.07 -7.50
CA SER A 65 -9.69 -9.13 -8.90
C SER A 65 -11.06 -9.82 -9.08
N HIS A 66 -11.11 -10.95 -9.79
CA HIS A 66 -12.32 -11.71 -10.08
C HIS A 66 -12.75 -12.67 -8.96
N ASN A 67 -11.98 -12.78 -7.88
CA ASN A 67 -12.28 -13.72 -6.81
C ASN A 67 -13.60 -13.38 -6.07
N PRO A 68 -14.23 -14.34 -5.38
CA PRO A 68 -15.42 -14.09 -4.56
C PRO A 68 -15.21 -13.04 -3.48
N PHE A 69 -16.27 -12.33 -3.05
CA PHE A 69 -16.19 -11.13 -2.19
C PHE A 69 -15.49 -11.33 -0.83
N TYR A 70 -15.43 -12.57 -0.34
CA TYR A 70 -14.77 -12.92 0.92
C TYR A 70 -13.24 -12.96 0.81
N ASP A 71 -12.70 -13.07 -0.40
CA ASP A 71 -11.26 -12.94 -0.65
C ASP A 71 -10.85 -11.46 -0.70
N ASN A 72 -9.58 -11.16 -0.38
CA ASN A 72 -8.98 -9.86 -0.68
C ASN A 72 -7.48 -10.04 -0.94
N GLY A 73 -6.83 -8.98 -1.42
CA GLY A 73 -5.41 -8.99 -1.72
C GLY A 73 -4.86 -7.58 -1.81
N ILE A 74 -3.54 -7.47 -1.70
CA ILE A 74 -2.79 -6.21 -1.81
C ILE A 74 -1.86 -6.34 -3.01
N LYS A 75 -1.89 -5.36 -3.92
CA LYS A 75 -0.96 -5.25 -5.04
C LYS A 75 -0.18 -3.95 -4.90
N LEU A 76 1.14 -4.03 -5.09
CA LEU A 76 2.05 -2.90 -4.94
C LEU A 76 2.57 -2.46 -6.32
N PHE A 77 2.66 -1.14 -6.50
CA PHE A 77 3.18 -0.50 -7.71
C PHE A 77 4.32 0.44 -7.36
N GLY A 78 5.41 0.39 -8.11
CA GLY A 78 6.54 1.30 -7.96
C GLY A 78 6.24 2.71 -8.49
N PRO A 79 7.20 3.64 -8.35
CA PRO A 79 7.04 5.04 -8.80
C PRO A 79 6.79 5.21 -10.30
N ASP A 80 7.15 4.20 -11.10
CA ASP A 80 6.92 4.15 -12.55
C ASP A 80 5.51 3.63 -12.90
N GLY A 81 4.71 3.22 -11.91
CA GLY A 81 3.39 2.62 -12.08
C GLY A 81 3.43 1.13 -12.39
N SER A 82 4.61 0.51 -12.51
CA SER A 82 4.77 -0.92 -12.74
C SER A 82 4.66 -1.69 -11.43
N LYS A 83 4.53 -3.03 -11.50
CA LYS A 83 4.69 -3.87 -10.29
C LYS A 83 6.10 -3.70 -9.72
N LEU A 84 6.22 -3.91 -8.41
CA LEU A 84 7.54 -3.96 -7.77
C LEU A 84 8.41 -5.06 -8.37
N ALA A 85 9.73 -4.84 -8.34
CA ALA A 85 10.70 -5.84 -8.74
C ALA A 85 10.68 -7.04 -7.78
N ASP A 86 10.94 -8.24 -8.30
CA ASP A 86 10.88 -9.50 -7.55
C ASP A 86 11.78 -9.47 -6.31
N GLU A 87 12.93 -8.80 -6.38
CA GLU A 87 13.86 -8.66 -5.25
C GLU A 87 13.22 -7.88 -4.08
N ILE A 88 12.43 -6.86 -4.38
CA ILE A 88 11.70 -6.07 -3.38
C ILE A 88 10.57 -6.90 -2.79
N GLU A 89 9.81 -7.61 -3.63
CA GLU A 89 8.71 -8.47 -3.18
C GLU A 89 9.21 -9.59 -2.25
N SER A 90 10.35 -10.19 -2.57
CA SER A 90 11.01 -11.21 -1.74
C SER A 90 11.49 -10.63 -0.40
N GLY A 91 12.04 -9.42 -0.41
CA GLY A 91 12.43 -8.71 0.81
C GLY A 91 11.24 -8.45 1.75
N ILE A 92 10.12 -7.95 1.20
CA ILE A 92 8.88 -7.74 1.96
C ILE A 92 8.36 -9.07 2.53
N SER A 93 8.36 -10.14 1.72
CA SER A 93 7.90 -11.48 2.13
C SER A 93 8.74 -12.04 3.28
N THR A 94 10.05 -11.82 3.25
CA THR A 94 10.97 -12.25 4.32
C THR A 94 10.68 -11.49 5.62
N LEU A 95 10.47 -10.18 5.56
CA LEU A 95 10.10 -9.37 6.73
C LEU A 95 8.75 -9.80 7.31
N ALA A 96 7.76 -10.05 6.45
CA ALA A 96 6.41 -10.45 6.85
C ALA A 96 6.33 -11.87 7.43
N ALA A 97 7.24 -12.77 7.04
CA ALA A 97 7.34 -14.11 7.61
C ALA A 97 7.91 -14.11 9.04
N GLY A 98 8.62 -13.04 9.43
CA GLY A 98 9.12 -12.85 10.77
C GLY A 98 8.08 -12.24 11.72
N SER A 99 8.43 -12.18 13.00
CA SER A 99 7.73 -11.34 13.97
C SER A 99 8.31 -9.92 13.90
N ILE A 100 7.47 -8.93 13.60
CA ILE A 100 7.84 -7.52 13.74
C ILE A 100 7.81 -7.19 15.24
N ALA A 101 8.95 -6.76 15.79
CA ALA A 101 8.98 -6.24 17.16
C ALA A 101 8.07 -5.01 17.23
N LEU A 102 7.08 -5.06 18.12
CA LEU A 102 6.20 -3.92 18.34
C LEU A 102 7.02 -2.82 19.01
N SER A 103 6.83 -1.57 18.59
CA SER A 103 7.40 -0.42 19.28
C SER A 103 6.89 -0.39 20.72
N GLU A 104 7.77 -0.03 21.65
CA GLU A 104 7.36 0.20 23.03
C GLU A 104 6.35 1.35 23.08
N PRO A 105 5.36 1.33 24.00
CA PRO A 105 4.35 2.38 24.08
C PRO A 105 4.93 3.79 24.21
N THR A 106 6.12 3.93 24.79
CA THR A 106 6.84 5.20 24.94
C THR A 106 7.49 5.72 23.65
N GLU A 107 7.58 4.87 22.63
CA GLU A 107 8.14 5.18 21.31
C GLU A 107 7.05 5.32 20.23
N LEU A 108 5.78 5.11 20.60
CA LEU A 108 4.65 5.38 19.74
C LEU A 108 4.37 6.89 19.70
N GLY A 109 4.92 7.57 18.68
CA GLY A 109 4.55 8.94 18.30
C GLY A 109 4.66 9.98 19.41
#